data_AF-A0A7X0FZ98-F1
#
_entry.id   AF-A0A7X0FZ98-F1
#
_cell.length_a   1.000
_cell.length_b   1.000
_cell.length_c   1.000
_cell.angle_alpha   90.00
_cell.angle_beta   90.00
_cell.angle_gamma   90.00
#
_symmetry.space_group_name_H-M   'P 1'
#
loop_
_entity.id
_entity.type
_entity.pdbx_description
1 polymer ?
#
loop_
_entity_poly.entity_id
_entity_poly.type
_entity_poly.pdbx_seq_one_letter_code
_entity_poly.pdbx_strand_id
1 'polypeptide(L)'
;MSGAFTERWYRLFLRAFPPGHRAEYGAEVIGTLLNGTPRRAPSLRETAGLLTAGFAARARAATAAPWWADGLQLGLLTLALANMAYGIADHSSPWWLAVSAALVAALLRGWAMATLPLALLVALSTGRAMLLGTQATSSPSQILGPANHDWVSLAPYGVLTIGAVALAASRPAGPRRLRARPLWWLFIPAASFALTYMPGNHEYGETWQLVRAGTEGALLLAGVLATAIARSPRWALAAAIYVLPGAASPLTNPPSNGQDTGYWLTLVGLLLAMVATAWRPQPLPERRQPR
;
A
#
# COMPACT_ATOMS: atom_id res chain seq x y z
N MET A 1 4.22 7.97 -43.66
CA MET A 1 5.01 7.39 -42.54
C MET A 1 4.44 7.68 -41.14
N SER A 2 3.63 8.72 -40.91
CA SER A 2 3.15 9.07 -39.56
C SER A 2 2.09 8.12 -38.97
N GLY A 3 1.19 7.55 -39.79
CA GLY A 3 0.08 6.72 -39.29
C GLY A 3 0.55 5.44 -38.59
N ALA A 4 1.52 4.72 -39.15
CA ALA A 4 2.06 3.50 -38.57
C ALA A 4 2.86 3.71 -37.27
N PHE A 5 3.37 4.93 -37.04
CA PHE A 5 3.99 5.30 -35.77
C PHE A 5 2.92 5.54 -34.70
N THR A 6 1.92 6.37 -35.01
CA THR A 6 0.80 6.66 -34.10
C THR A 6 0.05 5.38 -33.69
N GLU A 7 -0.18 4.47 -34.63
CA GLU A 7 -0.80 3.17 -34.32
C GLU A 7 0.06 2.34 -33.35
N ARG A 8 1.37 2.21 -33.61
CA ARG A 8 2.29 1.50 -32.71
C ARG A 8 2.34 2.13 -31.32
N TRP A 9 2.29 3.46 -31.25
CA TRP A 9 2.20 4.21 -30.00
C TRP A 9 0.93 3.84 -29.23
N TYR A 10 -0.26 3.94 -29.83
CA TYR A 10 -1.50 3.58 -29.14
C TYR A 10 -1.58 2.09 -28.75
N ARG A 11 -1.04 1.18 -29.57
CA ARG A 11 -0.91 -0.24 -29.20
C ARG A 11 -0.02 -0.46 -27.97
N LEU A 12 1.03 0.34 -27.79
CA LEU A 12 1.87 0.30 -26.58
C LEU A 12 1.05 0.68 -25.35
N PHE A 13 0.30 1.79 -25.40
CA PHE A 13 -0.49 2.27 -24.27
C PHE A 13 -1.72 1.42 -23.98
N LEU A 14 -2.28 0.74 -24.99
CA LEU A 14 -3.33 -0.23 -24.77
C LEU A 14 -2.89 -1.37 -23.83
N ARG A 15 -1.59 -1.66 -23.68
CA ARG A 15 -1.10 -2.63 -22.67
C ARG A 15 -1.55 -2.30 -21.24
N ALA A 16 -1.94 -1.05 -20.96
CA ALA A 16 -2.55 -0.66 -19.69
C ALA A 16 -3.90 -1.33 -19.43
N PHE A 17 -4.62 -1.81 -20.45
CA PHE A 17 -5.88 -2.55 -20.28
C PHE A 17 -5.66 -4.04 -19.95
N PRO A 18 -6.63 -4.72 -19.31
CA PRO A 18 -6.60 -6.17 -19.11
C PRO A 18 -6.46 -6.94 -20.44
N PRO A 19 -5.79 -8.11 -20.47
CA PRO A 19 -5.56 -8.86 -21.70
C PRO A 19 -6.86 -9.24 -22.45
N GLY A 20 -7.91 -9.66 -21.75
CA GLY A 20 -9.22 -9.97 -22.37
C GLY A 20 -9.86 -8.75 -23.03
N HIS A 21 -9.90 -7.61 -22.32
CA HIS A 21 -10.46 -6.37 -22.86
C HIS A 21 -9.71 -5.85 -24.08
N ARG A 22 -8.37 -6.01 -24.11
CA ARG A 22 -7.56 -5.66 -25.29
C ARG A 22 -7.84 -6.56 -26.48
N ALA A 23 -8.07 -7.84 -26.26
CA ALA A 23 -8.36 -8.79 -27.33
C ALA A 23 -9.74 -8.50 -27.96
N GLU A 24 -10.71 -8.11 -27.14
CA GLU A 24 -12.09 -7.86 -27.58
C GLU A 24 -12.27 -6.47 -28.20
N TYR A 25 -11.79 -5.40 -27.54
CA TYR A 25 -12.07 -4.01 -27.94
C TYR A 25 -10.85 -3.25 -28.49
N GLY A 26 -9.66 -3.85 -28.48
CA GLY A 26 -8.42 -3.14 -28.81
C GLY A 26 -8.38 -2.59 -30.23
N ALA A 27 -8.86 -3.36 -31.21
CA ALA A 27 -8.91 -2.93 -32.61
C ALA A 27 -9.91 -1.78 -32.83
N GLU A 28 -11.08 -1.86 -32.18
CA GLU A 28 -12.10 -0.81 -32.23
C GLU A 28 -11.60 0.50 -31.61
N VAL A 29 -10.95 0.44 -30.45
CA VAL A 29 -10.37 1.63 -29.78
C VAL A 29 -9.31 2.28 -30.66
N ILE A 30 -8.40 1.50 -31.27
CA ILE A 30 -7.39 2.03 -32.20
C ILE A 30 -8.06 2.63 -33.44
N GLY A 31 -9.02 1.93 -34.04
CA GLY A 31 -9.75 2.40 -35.22
C GLY A 31 -10.44 3.72 -34.94
N THR A 32 -11.09 3.85 -33.78
CA THR A 32 -11.75 5.10 -33.36
C THR A 32 -10.75 6.25 -33.18
N LEU A 33 -9.59 5.99 -32.58
CA LEU A 33 -8.54 7.00 -32.40
C LEU A 33 -7.88 7.43 -33.72
N LEU A 34 -7.74 6.52 -34.68
CA LEU A 34 -7.14 6.80 -35.99
C LEU A 34 -8.14 7.41 -36.98
N ASN A 35 -9.44 7.15 -36.84
CA ASN A 35 -10.50 7.72 -37.67
C ASN A 35 -10.80 9.20 -37.35
N GLY A 36 -10.17 9.77 -36.32
CA GLY A 36 -10.24 11.20 -36.03
C GLY A 36 -9.52 12.06 -37.07
N THR A 37 -9.32 13.35 -36.75
CA THR A 37 -8.56 14.27 -37.62
C THR A 37 -7.19 13.69 -37.98
N PRO A 38 -6.75 13.75 -39.25
CA PRO A 38 -5.45 13.23 -39.67
C PRO A 38 -4.33 13.92 -38.90
N ARG A 39 -3.57 13.16 -38.09
CA ARG A 39 -2.49 13.72 -37.25
C ARG A 39 -1.16 13.06 -37.55
N ARG A 40 -0.09 13.87 -37.48
CA ARG A 40 1.29 13.40 -37.61
C ARG A 40 1.86 12.83 -36.31
N ALA A 41 1.29 13.19 -35.16
CA ALA A 41 1.74 12.76 -33.85
C ALA A 41 0.56 12.39 -32.93
N PRO A 42 0.76 11.45 -31.99
CA PRO A 42 -0.25 11.08 -31.00
C PRO A 42 -0.54 12.24 -30.04
N SER A 43 -1.80 12.39 -29.63
CA SER A 43 -2.18 13.40 -28.65
C SER A 43 -1.79 12.95 -27.24
N LEU A 44 -1.13 13.82 -26.49
CA LEU A 44 -0.82 13.57 -25.06
C LEU A 44 -2.10 13.39 -24.25
N ARG A 45 -3.17 14.12 -24.57
CA ARG A 45 -4.47 14.00 -23.91
C ARG A 45 -5.12 12.63 -24.16
N GLU A 46 -5.05 12.13 -25.39
CA GLU A 46 -5.58 10.79 -25.74
C GLU A 46 -4.74 9.69 -25.09
N THR A 47 -3.42 9.85 -25.07
CA THR A 47 -2.49 8.93 -24.41
C THR A 47 -2.79 8.86 -22.90
N ALA A 48 -2.97 10.01 -22.25
CA ALA A 48 -3.38 10.08 -20.84
C ALA A 48 -4.77 9.47 -20.61
N GLY A 49 -5.73 9.73 -21.51
CA GLY A 49 -7.07 9.13 -21.47
C GLY A 49 -7.03 7.60 -21.56
N LEU A 50 -6.24 7.05 -22.50
CA LEU A 50 -6.05 5.61 -22.66
C LEU A 50 -5.40 4.97 -21.43
N LEU A 51 -4.35 5.59 -20.89
CA LEU A 51 -3.68 5.10 -19.70
C LEU A 51 -4.63 5.09 -18.50
N THR A 52 -5.30 6.20 -18.24
CA THR A 52 -6.23 6.33 -17.10
C THR A 52 -7.41 5.35 -17.23
N ALA A 53 -8.00 5.23 -18.41
CA ALA A 53 -9.06 4.26 -18.68
C ALA A 53 -8.58 2.81 -18.52
N GLY A 54 -7.39 2.48 -19.02
CA GLY A 54 -6.79 1.16 -18.89
C GLY A 54 -6.49 0.77 -17.45
N PHE A 55 -5.87 1.68 -16.69
CA PHE A 55 -5.62 1.48 -15.25
C PHE A 55 -6.92 1.34 -14.45
N ALA A 56 -7.93 2.17 -14.73
CA ALA A 56 -9.24 2.06 -14.11
C ALA A 56 -9.93 0.73 -14.45
N ALA A 57 -9.82 0.26 -15.70
CA ALA A 57 -10.33 -1.05 -16.11
C ALA A 57 -9.60 -2.20 -15.39
N ARG A 58 -8.27 -2.15 -15.26
CA ARG A 58 -7.51 -3.14 -14.48
C ARG A 58 -7.86 -3.13 -13.00
N ALA A 59 -8.01 -1.96 -12.40
CA ALA A 59 -8.41 -1.85 -11.01
C ALA A 59 -9.78 -2.48 -10.76
N ARG A 60 -10.73 -2.28 -11.69
CA ARG A 60 -12.06 -2.91 -11.65
C ARG A 60 -12.02 -4.41 -11.93
N ALA A 61 -11.19 -4.87 -12.86
CA ALA A 61 -11.05 -6.30 -13.17
C ALA A 61 -10.35 -7.10 -12.05
N ALA A 62 -9.61 -6.44 -11.15
CA ALA A 62 -8.88 -7.09 -10.05
C ALA A 62 -9.78 -7.56 -8.87
N THR A 63 -11.10 -7.61 -9.01
CA THR A 63 -12.08 -7.82 -7.93
C THR A 63 -12.39 -9.29 -7.63
N ALA A 64 -11.38 -10.10 -7.31
CA ALA A 64 -11.63 -11.45 -6.78
C ALA A 64 -12.15 -11.42 -5.32
N ALA A 65 -11.90 -10.32 -4.59
CA ALA A 65 -12.30 -10.10 -3.20
C ALA A 65 -13.04 -8.76 -3.05
N PRO A 66 -13.81 -8.55 -1.96
CA PRO A 66 -14.39 -7.27 -1.63
C PRO A 66 -13.33 -6.16 -1.61
N TRP A 67 -13.68 -4.97 -2.09
CA TRP A 67 -12.74 -3.85 -2.22
C TRP A 67 -12.05 -3.49 -0.89
N TRP A 68 -12.77 -3.64 0.23
CA TRP A 68 -12.27 -3.32 1.56
C TRP A 68 -11.25 -4.36 2.03
N ALA A 69 -11.41 -5.64 1.68
CA ALA A 69 -10.46 -6.69 2.03
C ALA A 69 -9.15 -6.51 1.24
N ASP A 70 -9.24 -6.14 -0.04
CA ASP A 70 -8.07 -5.80 -0.88
C ASP A 70 -7.31 -4.58 -0.31
N GLY A 71 -8.04 -3.53 0.08
CA GLY A 71 -7.48 -2.33 0.71
C GLY A 71 -6.88 -2.61 2.10
N LEU A 72 -7.57 -3.40 2.93
CA LEU A 72 -7.12 -3.82 4.25
C LEU A 72 -5.82 -4.62 4.14
N GLN A 73 -5.77 -5.65 3.29
CA GLN A 73 -4.56 -6.43 3.06
C GLN A 73 -3.39 -5.55 2.60
N LEU A 74 -3.64 -4.59 1.71
CA LEU A 74 -2.62 -3.66 1.24
C LEU A 74 -2.09 -2.78 2.39
N GLY A 75 -2.98 -2.21 3.20
CA GLY A 75 -2.61 -1.38 4.36
C GLY A 75 -1.81 -2.15 5.41
N LEU A 76 -2.23 -3.37 5.72
CA LEU A 76 -1.50 -4.25 6.65
C LEU A 76 -0.15 -4.65 6.09
N LEU A 77 -0.06 -4.91 4.77
CA LEU A 77 1.22 -5.20 4.11
C LEU A 77 2.17 -4.01 4.21
N THR A 78 1.71 -2.79 3.90
CA THR A 78 2.55 -1.58 4.01
C THR A 78 3.01 -1.35 5.44
N LEU A 79 2.13 -1.55 6.42
CA LEU A 79 2.45 -1.39 7.83
C LEU A 79 3.45 -2.45 8.31
N ALA A 80 3.28 -3.71 7.90
CA ALA A 80 4.20 -4.79 8.21
C ALA A 80 5.59 -4.59 7.57
N LEU A 81 5.63 -4.10 6.33
CA LEU A 81 6.89 -3.77 5.64
C LEU A 81 7.63 -2.62 6.34
N ALA A 82 6.91 -1.59 6.78
CA ALA A 82 7.50 -0.50 7.55
C ALA A 82 8.04 -1.00 8.90
N ASN A 83 7.26 -1.76 9.67
CA ASN A 83 7.71 -2.34 10.94
C ASN A 83 8.92 -3.25 10.76
N MET A 84 8.98 -4.04 9.69
CA MET A 84 10.15 -4.86 9.37
C MET A 84 11.37 -3.99 9.02
N ALA A 85 11.18 -2.90 8.26
CA ALA A 85 12.24 -1.97 7.92
C ALA A 85 12.84 -1.28 9.17
N TYR A 86 12.00 -0.91 10.14
CA TYR A 86 12.46 -0.46 11.46
C TYR A 86 13.20 -1.54 12.22
N GLY A 87 12.64 -2.76 12.28
CA GLY A 87 13.31 -3.86 12.97
C GLY A 87 14.72 -4.15 12.42
N ILE A 88 14.93 -3.99 11.10
CA ILE A 88 16.24 -4.10 10.47
C ILE A 88 17.17 -2.96 10.93
N ALA A 89 16.67 -1.73 10.92
CA ALA A 89 17.43 -0.55 11.37
C ALA A 89 17.80 -0.62 12.86
N ASP A 90 16.89 -1.13 13.69
CA ASP A 90 17.07 -1.34 15.14
C ASP A 90 17.92 -2.57 15.49
N HIS A 91 18.48 -3.26 14.49
CA HIS A 91 19.27 -4.48 14.68
C HIS A 91 18.54 -5.54 15.53
N SER A 92 17.23 -5.67 15.29
CA SER A 92 16.40 -6.63 16.01
C SER A 92 16.92 -8.05 15.86
N SER A 93 16.58 -8.91 16.83
CA SER A 93 17.02 -10.31 16.83
C SER A 93 16.68 -11.03 15.51
N PRO A 94 17.51 -11.98 15.06
CA PRO A 94 17.25 -12.73 13.83
C PRO A 94 15.90 -13.45 13.84
N TRP A 95 15.45 -13.91 15.02
CA TRP A 95 14.16 -14.57 15.19
C TRP A 95 12.99 -13.61 14.98
N TRP A 96 13.08 -12.39 15.53
CA TRP A 96 12.07 -11.34 15.29
C TRP A 96 11.95 -10.99 13.82
N LEU A 97 13.09 -10.82 13.14
CA LEU A 97 13.14 -10.55 11.72
C LEU A 97 12.54 -11.70 10.89
N ALA A 98 12.79 -12.94 11.29
CA ALA A 98 12.20 -14.12 10.64
C ALA A 98 10.66 -14.16 10.77
N VAL A 99 10.12 -13.89 11.96
CA VAL A 99 8.65 -13.83 12.18
C VAL A 99 8.03 -12.67 11.40
N SER A 100 8.67 -11.51 11.39
CA SER A 100 8.23 -10.34 10.63
C SER A 100 8.27 -10.60 9.11
N ALA A 101 9.31 -11.24 8.60
CA ALA A 101 9.43 -11.66 7.21
C ALA A 101 8.35 -12.69 6.83
N ALA A 102 8.06 -13.65 7.72
CA ALA A 102 6.97 -14.61 7.52
C ALA A 102 5.60 -13.91 7.46
N LEU A 103 5.35 -12.91 8.31
CA LEU A 103 4.12 -12.11 8.28
C LEU A 103 3.98 -11.35 6.96
N VAL A 104 5.06 -10.68 6.52
CA VAL A 104 5.12 -10.00 5.21
C VAL A 104 4.86 -10.99 4.07
N ALA A 105 5.50 -12.16 4.08
CA ALA A 105 5.31 -13.18 3.05
C ALA A 105 3.86 -13.70 3.03
N ALA A 106 3.25 -13.94 4.20
CA ALA A 106 1.85 -14.34 4.30
C ALA A 106 0.91 -13.27 3.72
N LEU A 107 1.12 -11.99 4.06
CA LEU A 107 0.35 -10.86 3.51
C LEU A 107 0.57 -10.70 2.00
N LEU A 108 1.81 -10.81 1.51
CA LEU A 108 2.13 -10.77 0.08
C LEU A 108 1.43 -11.88 -0.70
N ARG A 109 1.38 -13.09 -0.15
CA ARG A 109 0.76 -14.25 -0.81
C ARG A 109 -0.74 -14.37 -0.55
N GLY A 110 -1.32 -13.46 0.24
CA GLY A 110 -2.75 -13.47 0.56
C GLY A 110 -3.18 -14.61 1.50
N TRP A 111 -2.27 -15.11 2.32
CA TRP A 111 -2.46 -16.22 3.24
C TRP A 111 -3.09 -15.76 4.57
N ALA A 112 -4.32 -15.26 4.54
CA ALA A 112 -4.96 -14.68 5.73
C ALA A 112 -5.02 -15.60 6.97
N MET A 113 -4.98 -16.93 6.81
CA MET A 113 -4.97 -17.86 7.96
C MET A 113 -3.59 -17.91 8.61
N ALA A 114 -2.52 -17.77 7.84
CA ALA A 114 -1.16 -17.67 8.38
C ALA A 114 -0.90 -16.28 8.95
N THR A 115 -1.50 -15.23 8.36
CA THR A 115 -1.38 -13.84 8.84
C THR A 115 -1.88 -13.68 10.28
N LEU A 116 -2.98 -14.31 10.67
CA LEU A 116 -3.56 -14.19 12.02
C LEU A 116 -2.61 -14.65 13.15
N PRO A 117 -2.12 -15.90 13.19
CA PRO A 117 -1.21 -16.33 14.25
C PRO A 117 0.10 -15.55 14.22
N LEU A 118 0.61 -15.18 13.05
CA LEU A 118 1.82 -14.36 12.94
C LEU A 118 1.62 -12.94 13.50
N ALA A 119 0.50 -12.29 13.20
CA ALA A 119 0.17 -10.97 13.74
C ALA A 119 -0.01 -11.01 15.27
N LEU A 120 -0.66 -12.07 15.79
CA LEU A 120 -0.79 -12.30 17.22
C LEU A 120 0.57 -12.50 17.91
N LEU A 121 1.46 -13.29 17.33
CA LEU A 121 2.82 -13.49 17.86
C LEU A 121 3.59 -12.17 17.92
N VAL A 122 3.52 -11.36 16.85
CA VAL A 122 4.13 -10.04 16.79
C VAL A 122 3.55 -9.12 17.89
N ALA A 123 2.22 -9.03 18.01
CA ALA A 123 1.57 -8.17 18.98
C ALA A 123 1.80 -8.57 20.43
N LEU A 124 1.72 -9.87 20.75
CA LEU A 124 2.02 -10.41 22.08
C LEU A 124 3.47 -10.14 22.47
N SER A 125 4.39 -10.33 21.52
CA SER A 125 5.79 -10.03 21.75
C SER A 125 6.03 -8.55 22.05
N THR A 126 5.47 -7.64 21.24
CA THR A 126 5.66 -6.19 21.42
C THR A 126 4.96 -5.66 22.66
N GLY A 127 3.81 -6.23 23.01
CA GLY A 127 2.98 -5.82 24.15
C GLY A 127 3.41 -6.42 25.49
N ARG A 128 4.44 -7.28 25.51
CA ARG A 128 4.79 -8.04 26.72
C ARG A 128 5.15 -7.17 27.92
N ALA A 129 5.80 -6.02 27.73
CA ALA A 129 6.14 -5.12 28.83
C ALA A 129 4.89 -4.50 29.47
N MET A 130 3.89 -4.17 28.67
CA MET A 130 2.62 -3.62 29.14
C MET A 130 1.72 -4.68 29.77
N LEU A 131 1.75 -5.92 29.25
CA LEU A 131 0.91 -7.03 29.73
C LEU A 131 1.47 -7.73 30.98
N LEU A 132 2.79 -7.94 31.03
CA LEU A 132 3.46 -8.76 32.03
C LEU A 132 4.41 -7.94 32.93
N GLY A 133 4.47 -6.62 32.74
CA GLY A 133 5.36 -5.72 33.45
C GLY A 133 6.78 -5.66 32.88
N THR A 134 7.58 -4.71 33.37
CA THR A 134 8.95 -4.46 32.90
C THR A 134 9.89 -5.64 33.11
N GLN A 135 9.59 -6.55 34.05
CA GLN A 135 10.39 -7.76 34.26
C GLN A 135 10.39 -8.67 33.02
N ALA A 136 9.34 -8.64 32.20
CA ALA A 136 9.24 -9.38 30.95
C ALA A 136 10.13 -8.83 29.82
N THR A 137 10.91 -7.76 30.06
CA THR A 137 11.95 -7.27 29.15
C THR A 137 13.34 -7.80 29.49
N SER A 138 13.50 -8.50 30.62
CA SER A 138 14.76 -9.16 30.97
C SER A 138 15.02 -10.41 30.12
N SER A 139 16.29 -10.80 29.97
CA SER A 139 16.72 -11.99 29.21
C SER A 139 16.00 -13.26 29.73
N PRO A 140 15.41 -14.13 28.88
CA PRO A 140 15.68 -14.36 27.46
C PRO A 140 14.75 -13.60 26.48
N SER A 141 13.98 -12.62 26.94
CA SER A 141 12.95 -11.95 26.12
C SER A 141 13.49 -11.14 24.93
N GLN A 142 14.79 -10.85 24.86
CA GLN A 142 15.42 -10.21 23.69
C GLN A 142 15.26 -11.01 22.39
N ILE A 143 15.06 -12.32 22.48
CA ILE A 143 14.79 -13.19 21.32
C ILE A 143 13.47 -12.80 20.65
N LEU A 144 12.50 -12.30 21.41
CA LEU A 144 11.14 -12.11 20.94
C LEU A 144 10.94 -10.79 20.17
N GLY A 145 11.91 -9.86 20.18
CA GLY A 145 11.78 -8.54 19.50
C GLY A 145 11.61 -7.38 20.49
N PRO A 146 11.26 -6.17 20.02
CA PRO A 146 11.11 -5.00 20.89
C PRO A 146 9.98 -5.20 21.91
N ALA A 147 10.08 -4.51 23.05
CA ALA A 147 9.05 -4.51 24.09
C ALA A 147 8.62 -3.08 24.38
N ASN A 148 7.39 -2.76 24.03
CA ASN A 148 6.86 -1.40 24.12
C ASN A 148 6.05 -1.24 25.41
N HIS A 149 6.25 -0.11 26.07
CA HIS A 149 5.62 0.21 27.36
C HIS A 149 4.50 1.25 27.23
N ASP A 150 4.30 1.80 26.05
CA ASP A 150 3.26 2.78 25.75
C ASP A 150 2.29 2.24 24.68
N TRP A 151 1.05 2.73 24.71
CA TRP A 151 0.00 2.26 23.81
C TRP A 151 0.18 2.77 22.36
N VAL A 152 0.94 3.84 22.16
CA VAL A 152 1.14 4.50 20.86
C VAL A 152 2.06 3.65 20.00
N SER A 153 3.17 3.21 20.57
CA SER A 153 4.13 2.26 20.02
C SER A 153 3.51 0.88 19.80
N LEU A 154 2.41 0.55 20.49
CA LEU A 154 1.64 -0.68 20.29
C LEU A 154 0.55 -0.56 19.21
N ALA A 155 0.13 0.66 18.85
CA ALA A 155 -0.97 0.88 17.91
C ALA A 155 -0.73 0.20 16.55
N PRO A 156 0.47 0.25 15.92
CA PRO A 156 0.72 -0.46 14.66
C PRO A 156 0.47 -1.97 14.76
N TYR A 157 0.88 -2.60 15.86
CA TYR A 157 0.75 -4.04 16.08
C TYR A 157 -0.68 -4.45 16.43
N GLY A 158 -1.41 -3.60 17.16
CA GLY A 158 -2.84 -3.75 17.38
C GLY A 158 -3.63 -3.69 16.07
N VAL A 159 -3.32 -2.71 15.21
CA VAL A 159 -3.93 -2.60 13.87
C VAL A 159 -3.61 -3.80 12.99
N LEU A 160 -2.36 -4.29 13.01
CA LEU A 160 -1.99 -5.53 12.32
C LEU A 160 -2.85 -6.72 12.76
N THR A 161 -3.06 -6.87 14.07
CA THR A 161 -3.83 -7.97 14.66
C THR A 161 -5.31 -7.88 14.32
N ILE A 162 -5.94 -6.73 14.57
CA ILE A 162 -7.37 -6.49 14.26
C ILE A 162 -7.62 -6.66 12.77
N GLY A 163 -6.74 -6.14 11.93
CA GLY A 163 -6.82 -6.30 10.48
C GLY A 163 -6.66 -7.76 10.05
N ALA A 164 -5.77 -8.52 10.66
CA ALA A 164 -5.61 -9.95 10.38
C ALA A 164 -6.86 -10.76 10.78
N VAL A 165 -7.49 -10.44 11.91
CA VAL A 165 -8.79 -11.02 12.32
C VAL A 165 -9.86 -10.71 11.28
N ALA A 166 -10.00 -9.43 10.88
CA ALA A 166 -10.96 -9.02 9.87
C ALA A 166 -10.72 -9.72 8.52
N LEU A 167 -9.47 -9.87 8.08
CA LEU A 167 -9.14 -10.64 6.87
C LEU A 167 -9.48 -12.12 6.99
N ALA A 168 -9.19 -12.75 8.14
CA ALA A 168 -9.52 -14.15 8.39
C ALA A 168 -11.03 -14.38 8.39
N ALA A 169 -11.79 -13.49 9.02
CA ALA A 169 -13.26 -13.51 9.08
C ALA A 169 -13.91 -13.19 7.72
N SER A 170 -13.26 -12.38 6.87
CA SER A 170 -13.78 -11.99 5.55
C SER A 170 -13.81 -13.10 4.50
N ARG A 171 -13.28 -14.28 4.83
CA ARG A 171 -13.17 -15.36 3.87
C ARG A 171 -14.55 -15.85 3.43
N PRO A 172 -14.86 -15.85 2.11
CA PRO A 172 -15.92 -16.70 1.60
C PRO A 172 -15.59 -18.15 1.97
N ALA A 173 -16.59 -19.00 2.20
CA ALA A 173 -16.44 -20.42 2.55
C ALA A 173 -15.70 -21.29 1.51
N GLY A 174 -15.06 -20.69 0.49
CA GLY A 174 -14.29 -21.36 -0.54
C GLY A 174 -12.80 -20.98 -0.54
N PRO A 175 -11.98 -21.66 -1.36
CA PRO A 175 -10.52 -21.50 -1.41
C PRO A 175 -10.05 -20.18 -2.06
N ARG A 176 -10.90 -19.14 -2.13
CA ARG A 176 -10.53 -17.84 -2.68
C ARG A 176 -9.47 -17.20 -1.78
N ARG A 177 -8.21 -17.38 -2.17
CA ARG A 177 -7.07 -16.68 -1.60
C ARG A 177 -7.22 -15.20 -1.89
N LEU A 178 -6.84 -14.36 -0.93
CA LEU A 178 -6.68 -12.94 -1.18
C LEU A 178 -5.67 -12.73 -2.31
N ARG A 179 -5.69 -11.54 -2.92
CA ARG A 179 -4.84 -11.25 -4.06
C ARG A 179 -3.37 -11.38 -3.70
N ALA A 180 -2.65 -12.23 -4.43
CA ALA A 180 -1.21 -12.26 -4.36
C ALA A 180 -0.64 -10.94 -4.91
N ARG A 181 0.28 -10.36 -4.16
CA ARG A 181 0.97 -9.11 -4.50
C ARG A 181 2.31 -9.42 -5.15
N PRO A 182 2.79 -8.55 -6.05
CA PRO A 182 4.06 -8.74 -6.72
C PRO A 182 5.23 -8.65 -5.73
N LEU A 183 6.30 -9.39 -5.99
CA LEU A 183 7.46 -9.46 -5.08
C LEU A 183 8.28 -8.17 -5.00
N TRP A 184 8.05 -7.19 -5.88
CA TRP A 184 8.77 -5.90 -5.84
C TRP A 184 8.54 -5.13 -4.53
N TRP A 185 7.48 -5.42 -3.78
CA TRP A 185 7.26 -4.87 -2.44
C TRP A 185 8.41 -5.19 -1.46
N LEU A 186 9.18 -6.27 -1.70
CA LEU A 186 10.38 -6.60 -0.93
C LEU A 186 11.54 -5.62 -1.15
N PHE A 187 11.42 -4.69 -2.10
CA PHE A 187 12.35 -3.58 -2.24
C PHE A 187 12.43 -2.73 -0.97
N ILE A 188 11.33 -2.59 -0.21
CA ILE A 188 11.31 -1.78 1.03
C ILE A 188 12.30 -2.35 2.08
N PRO A 189 12.18 -3.61 2.54
CA PRO A 189 13.14 -4.17 3.48
C PRO A 189 14.54 -4.31 2.90
N ALA A 190 14.69 -4.53 1.58
CA ALA A 190 16.00 -4.58 0.94
C ALA A 190 16.71 -3.21 0.96
N ALA A 191 15.98 -2.13 0.67
CA ALA A 191 16.50 -0.76 0.75
C ALA A 191 16.84 -0.38 2.20
N SER A 192 15.99 -0.77 3.15
CA SER A 192 16.25 -0.60 4.58
C SER A 192 17.55 -1.32 4.99
N PHE A 193 17.71 -2.60 4.65
CA PHE A 193 18.93 -3.34 4.91
C PHE A 193 20.16 -2.66 4.29
N ALA A 194 20.08 -2.27 3.02
CA ALA A 194 21.19 -1.59 2.34
C ALA A 194 21.59 -0.29 3.03
N LEU A 195 20.62 0.55 3.43
CA LEU A 195 20.89 1.82 4.10
C LEU A 195 21.47 1.63 5.50
N THR A 196 20.96 0.65 6.25
CA THR A 196 21.41 0.32 7.62
C THR A 196 22.87 -0.14 7.65
N TYR A 197 23.31 -0.93 6.67
CA TYR A 197 24.67 -1.47 6.61
C TYR A 197 25.62 -0.70 5.66
N MET A 198 25.19 0.46 5.14
CA MET A 198 26.01 1.28 4.27
C MET A 198 27.08 2.03 5.09
N PRO A 199 28.38 1.93 4.73
CA PRO A 199 29.44 2.64 5.45
C PRO A 199 29.19 4.16 5.50
N GLY A 200 29.36 4.76 6.68
CA GLY A 200 29.24 6.21 6.87
C GLY A 200 27.81 6.72 7.11
N ASN A 201 26.79 5.85 7.09
CA ASN A 201 25.46 6.23 7.55
C ASN A 201 25.31 5.94 9.05
N HIS A 202 24.80 6.93 9.78
CA HIS A 202 24.31 6.71 11.14
C HIS A 202 22.93 6.07 11.12
N GLU A 203 22.68 5.18 12.09
CA GLU A 203 21.33 4.67 12.36
C GLU A 203 20.36 5.84 12.49
N TYR A 204 19.25 5.79 11.76
CA TYR A 204 18.25 6.86 11.71
C TYR A 204 18.74 8.26 11.29
N GLY A 205 19.90 8.34 10.63
CA GLY A 205 20.44 9.59 10.11
C GLY A 205 19.57 10.27 9.04
N GLU A 206 19.98 11.45 8.61
CA GLU A 206 19.23 12.28 7.64
C GLU A 206 18.89 11.52 6.36
N THR A 207 19.83 10.73 5.83
CA THR A 207 19.63 9.87 4.64
C THR A 207 18.48 8.88 4.85
N TRP A 208 18.41 8.25 6.03
CA TRP A 208 17.36 7.29 6.36
C TRP A 208 15.99 7.96 6.38
N GLN A 209 15.88 9.10 7.09
CA GLN A 209 14.63 9.85 7.19
C GLN A 209 14.19 10.39 5.83
N LEU A 210 15.13 10.85 5.00
CA LEU A 210 14.84 11.33 3.65
C LEU A 210 14.31 10.20 2.75
N VAL A 211 14.97 9.04 2.74
CA VAL A 211 14.53 7.89 1.94
C VAL A 211 13.17 7.38 2.41
N ARG A 212 12.94 7.30 3.73
CA ARG A 212 11.64 6.96 4.30
C ARG A 212 10.56 7.95 3.85
N ALA A 213 10.75 9.24 4.11
CA ALA A 213 9.77 10.28 3.78
C ALA A 213 9.48 10.32 2.27
N GLY A 214 10.52 10.19 1.44
CA GLY A 214 10.39 10.10 -0.02
C GLY A 214 9.60 8.86 -0.46
N THR A 215 9.87 7.69 0.13
CA THR A 215 9.18 6.44 -0.21
C THR A 215 7.72 6.49 0.19
N GLU A 216 7.41 6.91 1.42
CA GLU A 216 6.04 7.03 1.93
C GLU A 216 5.24 8.09 1.17
N GLY A 217 5.84 9.26 0.92
CA GLY A 217 5.24 10.33 0.12
C GLY A 217 4.93 9.87 -1.30
N ALA A 218 5.86 9.18 -1.95
CA ALA A 218 5.66 8.63 -3.29
C ALA A 218 4.55 7.57 -3.33
N LEU A 219 4.50 6.67 -2.34
CA LEU A 219 3.45 5.65 -2.23
C LEU A 219 2.06 6.27 -1.99
N LEU A 220 1.95 7.27 -1.11
CA LEU A 220 0.69 7.96 -0.86
C LEU A 220 0.25 8.80 -2.06
N LEU A 221 1.16 9.51 -2.74
CA LEU A 221 0.86 10.21 -3.99
C LEU A 221 0.37 9.24 -5.08
N ALA A 222 1.05 8.09 -5.23
CA ALA A 222 0.58 7.03 -6.13
C ALA A 222 -0.81 6.52 -5.71
N GLY A 223 -1.09 6.42 -4.41
CA GLY A 223 -2.40 6.13 -3.86
C GLY A 223 -3.46 7.17 -4.23
N VAL A 224 -3.17 8.46 -4.11
CA VAL A 224 -4.05 9.57 -4.53
C VAL A 224 -4.40 9.44 -6.02
N LEU A 225 -3.38 9.25 -6.86
CA LEU A 225 -3.57 9.08 -8.30
C LEU A 225 -4.39 7.83 -8.61
N ALA A 226 -4.08 6.70 -7.98
CA ALA A 226 -4.82 5.46 -8.16
C ALA A 226 -6.28 5.60 -7.70
N THR A 227 -6.53 6.33 -6.61
CA THR A 227 -7.89 6.62 -6.12
C THR A 227 -8.64 7.53 -7.08
N ALA A 228 -8.00 8.59 -7.58
CA ALA A 228 -8.59 9.52 -8.54
C ALA A 228 -8.94 8.83 -9.87
N ILE A 229 -8.06 7.96 -10.37
CA ILE A 229 -8.23 7.23 -11.63
C ILE A 229 -9.24 6.10 -11.48
N ALA A 230 -9.10 5.24 -10.47
CA ALA A 230 -9.94 4.06 -10.31
C ALA A 230 -11.26 4.34 -9.56
N ARG A 231 -11.40 5.53 -8.95
CA ARG A 231 -12.55 5.92 -8.10
C ARG A 231 -12.89 4.85 -7.07
N SER A 232 -11.86 4.30 -6.43
CA SER A 232 -12.01 3.17 -5.53
C SER A 232 -11.46 3.50 -4.15
N PRO A 233 -12.26 3.34 -3.07
CA PRO A 233 -11.84 3.66 -1.71
C PRO A 233 -10.77 2.70 -1.15
N ARG A 234 -10.43 1.62 -1.86
CA ARG A 234 -9.46 0.61 -1.41
C ARG A 234 -8.09 1.20 -1.03
N TRP A 235 -7.62 2.17 -1.81
CA TRP A 235 -6.31 2.78 -1.58
C TRP A 235 -6.36 3.75 -0.40
N ALA A 236 -7.47 4.48 -0.25
CA ALA A 236 -7.69 5.36 0.91
C ALA A 236 -7.74 4.55 2.21
N LEU A 237 -8.39 3.39 2.20
CA LEU A 237 -8.39 2.47 3.34
C LEU A 237 -6.98 1.97 3.67
N ALA A 238 -6.22 1.55 2.65
CA ALA A 238 -4.84 1.10 2.83
C ALA A 238 -3.96 2.21 3.45
N ALA A 239 -4.07 3.43 2.93
CA ALA A 239 -3.38 4.60 3.45
C ALA A 239 -3.81 4.93 4.90
N ALA A 240 -5.09 4.82 5.23
CA ALA A 240 -5.58 5.05 6.59
C ALA A 240 -4.97 4.06 7.59
N ILE A 241 -4.92 2.77 7.24
CA ILE A 241 -4.31 1.72 8.06
C ILE A 241 -2.82 1.99 8.30
N TYR A 242 -2.13 2.54 7.30
CA TYR A 242 -0.71 2.90 7.40
C TYR A 242 -0.48 4.16 8.25
N VAL A 243 -1.17 5.25 7.93
CA VAL A 243 -0.88 6.59 8.46
C VAL A 243 -1.44 6.78 9.86
N LEU A 244 -2.66 6.29 10.17
CA LEU A 244 -3.34 6.60 11.43
C LEU A 244 -2.58 6.13 12.69
N PRO A 245 -2.01 4.91 12.75
CA PRO A 245 -1.22 4.50 13.91
C PRO A 245 -0.02 5.41 14.16
N GLY A 246 0.65 5.84 13.09
CA GLY A 246 1.77 6.77 13.18
C GLY A 246 1.35 8.18 13.59
N ALA A 247 0.23 8.67 13.05
CA ALA A 247 -0.31 10.00 13.35
C ALA A 247 -0.79 10.15 14.80
N ALA A 248 -1.01 9.04 15.53
CA ALA A 248 -1.27 9.08 16.97
C ALA A 248 -0.03 9.48 17.79
N SER A 249 1.19 9.28 17.27
CA SER A 249 2.42 9.62 17.98
C SER A 249 2.57 11.12 18.20
N PRO A 250 2.42 12.00 17.19
CA PRO A 250 2.44 13.45 17.41
C PRO A 250 1.41 13.99 18.41
N LEU A 251 0.29 13.27 18.63
CA LEU A 251 -0.75 13.69 19.58
C LEU A 251 -0.35 13.45 21.04
N THR A 252 0.55 12.51 21.27
CA THR A 252 1.04 12.13 22.61
C THR A 252 2.44 12.68 22.88
N ASN A 253 3.28 12.70 21.85
CA ASN A 253 4.64 13.22 21.85
C ASN A 253 4.72 14.32 20.78
N PRO A 254 4.41 15.58 21.13
CA PRO A 254 4.42 16.68 20.17
C PRO A 254 5.77 16.76 19.42
N PRO A 255 5.75 17.02 18.10
CA PRO A 255 6.98 17.15 17.32
C PRO A 255 7.93 18.19 17.90
N SER A 256 9.21 17.87 18.01
CA SER A 256 10.24 18.77 18.55
C SER A 256 10.74 19.80 17.55
N ASN A 257 10.49 19.58 16.25
CA ASN A 257 10.97 20.42 15.16
C ASN A 257 9.92 20.58 14.04
N GLY A 258 10.13 21.58 13.18
CA GLY A 258 9.25 21.88 12.06
C GLY A 258 9.24 20.80 10.97
N GLN A 259 10.32 20.04 10.82
CA GLN A 259 10.43 18.97 9.82
C GLN A 259 9.49 17.81 10.15
N ASP A 260 9.47 17.35 11.39
CA ASP A 260 8.57 16.30 11.87
C ASP A 260 7.10 16.73 11.74
N THR A 261 6.82 17.99 12.07
CA THR A 261 5.48 18.58 11.89
C THR A 261 5.07 18.57 10.41
N GLY A 262 5.94 19.06 9.53
CA GLY A 262 5.69 19.10 8.08
C GLY A 262 5.51 17.70 7.48
N TYR A 263 6.29 16.72 7.95
CA TYR A 263 6.18 15.32 7.54
C TYR A 263 4.80 14.74 7.88
N TRP A 264 4.36 14.82 9.14
CA TRP A 264 3.06 14.28 9.55
C TRP A 264 1.89 15.01 8.89
N LEU A 265 1.95 16.34 8.78
CA LEU A 265 0.94 17.12 8.06
C LEU A 265 0.84 16.72 6.59
N THR A 266 1.97 16.42 5.95
CA THR A 266 2.00 15.95 4.56
C THR A 266 1.33 14.59 4.42
N LEU A 267 1.66 13.61 5.27
CA LEU A 267 1.04 12.28 5.21
C LEU A 267 -0.46 12.33 5.48
N VAL A 268 -0.90 13.08 6.49
CA VAL A 268 -2.32 13.27 6.81
C VAL A 268 -3.04 14.01 5.68
N GLY A 269 -2.43 15.05 5.12
CA GLY A 269 -2.99 15.79 3.98
C GLY A 269 -3.19 14.92 2.76
N LEU A 270 -2.22 14.06 2.43
CA LEU A 270 -2.34 13.09 1.33
C LEU A 270 -3.44 12.05 1.60
N LEU A 271 -3.52 11.53 2.84
CA LEU A 271 -4.61 10.63 3.23
C LEU A 271 -5.98 11.29 3.05
N LEU A 272 -6.16 12.53 3.53
CA LEU A 272 -7.41 13.28 3.38
C LEU A 272 -7.74 13.52 1.91
N ALA A 273 -6.75 13.81 1.06
CA ALA A 273 -6.94 13.92 -0.38
C ALA A 273 -7.43 12.59 -1.00
N MET A 274 -6.91 11.44 -0.55
CA MET A 274 -7.41 10.12 -0.98
C MET A 274 -8.86 9.90 -0.56
N VAL A 275 -9.22 10.23 0.68
CA VAL A 275 -10.60 10.10 1.18
C VAL A 275 -11.55 11.01 0.38
N ALA A 276 -11.20 12.28 0.20
CA ALA A 276 -12.01 13.25 -0.54
C ALA A 276 -12.17 12.86 -2.02
N THR A 277 -11.14 12.28 -2.65
CA THR A 277 -11.22 11.81 -4.04
C THR A 277 -12.06 10.54 -4.19
N ALA A 278 -12.04 9.65 -3.20
CA ALA A 278 -12.85 8.44 -3.15
C ALA A 278 -14.35 8.75 -2.94
N TRP A 279 -14.67 9.81 -2.19
CA TRP A 279 -16.05 10.17 -1.83
C TRP A 279 -16.82 10.93 -2.90
N ARG A 280 -16.18 11.34 -4.01
CA ARG A 280 -16.91 12.07 -5.06
C ARG A 280 -17.99 11.16 -5.68
N PRO A 281 -19.28 11.51 -5.57
CA PRO A 281 -20.38 10.68 -6.07
C PRO A 281 -20.22 10.47 -7.58
N GLN A 282 -20.46 9.23 -8.02
CA GLN A 282 -20.60 8.97 -9.46
C GLN A 282 -21.86 9.70 -9.93
N PRO A 283 -21.82 10.42 -11.06
CA PRO A 283 -23.05 10.89 -11.69
C PRO A 283 -23.94 9.66 -11.89
N LEU A 284 -25.13 9.69 -11.28
CA LEU A 284 -26.11 8.62 -11.42
C LEU A 284 -26.28 8.40 -12.92
N PRO A 285 -26.16 7.15 -13.43
CA PRO A 285 -26.44 6.89 -14.82
C PRO A 285 -27.84 7.42 -15.10
N GLU A 286 -27.95 8.39 -16.00
CA GLU A 286 -29.24 8.93 -16.42
C GLU A 286 -30.13 7.73 -16.71
N ARG A 287 -31.22 7.58 -15.94
CA ARG A 287 -32.23 6.56 -16.21
C ARG A 287 -32.67 6.85 -17.64
N ARG A 288 -32.22 6.03 -18.59
CA ARG A 288 -32.73 6.06 -19.95
C ARG A 288 -34.23 5.88 -19.81
N GLN A 289 -34.99 6.95 -20.04
CA GLN A 289 -36.43 6.83 -20.13
C GLN A 289 -36.72 5.85 -21.27
N PRO A 290 -37.48 4.78 -21.03
CA PRO A 290 -37.93 3.92 -22.10
C PRO A 290 -38.71 4.79 -23.09
N ARG A 291 -38.29 4.80 -24.36
CA ARG A 291 -39.05 5.36 -25.48
C ARG A 291 -40.02 4.32 -25.99
#